data_AF-A0A1B9FZV9-F1
#
_entry.id   AF-A0A1B9FZV9-F1
#
_cell.length_a   1.000
_cell.length_b   1.000
_cell.length_c   1.000
_cell.angle_alpha   90.00
_cell.angle_beta   90.00
_cell.angle_gamma   90.00
#
_symmetry.space_group_name_H-M   'P 1'
#
loop_
_entity.id
_entity.type
_entity.pdbx_description
1 polymer ?
#
loop_
_entity_poly.entity_id
_entity_poly.type
_entity_poly.pdbx_seq_one_letter_code
_entity_poly.pdbx_strand_id
1 'polypeptide(L)'
;MPVTLTHLPVELLHHIHLLALNPFLPCVNNHLHSIFHQPSPHYAAIYLLELYSAYGPNEILTRALRHPICTVEVTEEIRKIWDRRRGYVEPLRKEELSKSPNTKRRDSTGSVIKRDQRHRPRSRSRSPSPSPTPPPEPTAPALRCSELPRRLFRDPFNPSQPVHPLITYLFSKYDPSPNSHKGYPLFRAILTSNYELVSFLLLHGADPSIRDCFALDIAISMKDLRMVQLLVERDPSDSGSGPNSSPAKEGVKKGKKVKLGDRVEIGTRMVEKAIEKGSQEIINYFVYDKKVMPPLHSIMNIGKSDRSKSQKRKKPSRSSLPTKA
;
A
#
# COMPACT_ATOMS: atom_id res chain seq x y z
N MET A 1 -38.11 -9.73 32.67
CA MET A 1 -36.65 -9.91 32.58
C MET A 1 -36.00 -8.54 32.61
N PRO A 2 -34.84 -8.34 33.28
CA PRO A 2 -34.18 -7.05 33.29
C PRO A 2 -33.71 -6.69 31.88
N VAL A 3 -34.11 -5.52 31.38
CA VAL A 3 -33.65 -4.99 30.09
C VAL A 3 -32.19 -4.60 30.26
N THR A 4 -31.30 -5.32 29.58
CA THR A 4 -29.85 -5.02 29.58
C THR A 4 -29.48 -4.24 28.32
N LEU A 5 -28.28 -3.63 28.32
CA LEU A 5 -27.76 -2.86 27.19
C LEU A 5 -27.81 -3.63 25.86
N THR A 6 -27.65 -4.96 25.88
CA THR A 6 -27.66 -5.82 24.68
C THR A 6 -29.04 -5.97 24.03
N HIS A 7 -30.11 -5.49 24.67
CA HIS A 7 -31.48 -5.53 24.13
C HIS A 7 -31.82 -4.26 23.34
N LEU A 8 -30.92 -3.27 23.32
CA LEU A 8 -31.11 -2.05 22.54
C LEU A 8 -30.90 -2.32 21.05
N PRO A 9 -31.64 -1.62 20.18
CA PRO A 9 -31.34 -1.57 18.74
C PRO A 9 -29.90 -1.13 18.48
N VAL A 10 -29.33 -1.63 17.38
CA VAL A 10 -27.94 -1.39 16.99
C VAL A 10 -27.65 0.11 16.81
N GLU A 11 -28.64 0.87 16.34
CA GLU A 11 -28.54 2.33 16.16
C GLU A 11 -28.34 3.07 17.48
N LEU A 12 -29.03 2.64 18.54
CA LEU A 12 -28.86 3.22 19.87
C LEU A 12 -27.53 2.82 20.50
N LEU A 13 -27.08 1.57 20.29
CA LEU A 13 -25.76 1.11 20.72
C LEU A 13 -24.64 1.92 20.05
N HIS A 14 -24.76 2.18 18.74
CA HIS A 14 -23.87 3.07 18.00
C HIS A 14 -23.88 4.49 18.57
N HIS A 15 -25.06 5.06 18.85
CA HIS A 15 -25.16 6.40 19.40
C HIS A 15 -24.53 6.52 20.79
N ILE A 16 -24.81 5.56 21.68
CA ILE A 16 -24.21 5.49 23.03
C ILE A 16 -22.69 5.39 22.92
N HIS A 17 -22.17 4.55 22.02
CA HIS A 17 -20.73 4.41 21.82
C HIS A 17 -20.08 5.68 21.25
N LEU A 18 -20.73 6.38 20.32
CA LEU A 18 -20.26 7.67 19.80
C LEU A 18 -20.22 8.76 20.87
N LEU A 19 -21.21 8.80 21.77
CA LEU A 19 -21.20 9.76 22.88
C LEU A 19 -20.16 9.42 23.94
N ALA A 20 -19.97 8.13 24.22
CA ALA A 20 -19.02 7.68 25.23
C ALA A 20 -17.56 7.70 24.76
N LEU A 21 -17.32 7.56 23.45
CA LEU A 21 -15.99 7.41 22.83
C LEU A 21 -15.10 6.35 23.51
N ASN A 22 -15.72 5.32 24.09
CA ASN A 22 -15.02 4.33 24.89
C ASN A 22 -14.52 3.15 24.02
N PRO A 23 -13.20 3.00 23.81
CA PRO A 23 -12.66 1.95 22.96
C PRO A 23 -12.83 0.53 23.51
N PHE A 24 -13.18 0.39 24.80
CA PHE A 24 -13.34 -0.90 25.47
C PHE A 24 -14.77 -1.43 25.46
N LEU A 25 -15.76 -0.62 25.08
CA LEU A 25 -17.16 -1.06 25.03
C LEU A 25 -17.36 -2.30 24.13
N PRO A 26 -16.73 -2.39 22.94
CA PRO A 26 -16.81 -3.60 22.11
C PRO A 26 -16.24 -4.86 22.77
N CYS A 27 -15.35 -4.71 23.76
CA CYS A 27 -14.68 -5.84 24.41
C CYS A 27 -15.48 -6.44 25.57
N VAL A 28 -16.58 -5.79 25.99
CA VAL A 28 -17.35 -6.21 27.18
C VAL A 28 -18.13 -7.50 26.93
N ASN A 29 -18.62 -7.72 25.72
CA ASN A 29 -19.46 -8.88 25.37
C ASN A 29 -19.27 -9.26 23.90
N ASN A 30 -19.30 -10.55 23.58
CA ASN A 30 -19.23 -11.08 22.21
C ASN A 30 -20.29 -10.48 21.27
N HIS A 31 -21.51 -10.22 21.75
CA HIS A 31 -22.56 -9.59 20.96
C HIS A 31 -22.22 -8.14 20.58
N LEU A 32 -21.71 -7.36 21.55
CA LEU A 32 -21.25 -6.00 21.29
C LEU A 32 -20.02 -6.03 20.38
N HIS A 33 -19.10 -6.98 20.60
CA HIS A 33 -17.96 -7.19 19.74
C HIS A 33 -18.38 -7.41 18.28
N SER A 34 -19.34 -8.30 18.01
CA SER A 34 -19.78 -8.56 16.63
C SER A 34 -20.41 -7.32 15.98
N ILE A 35 -21.16 -6.53 16.74
CA ILE A 35 -21.78 -5.29 16.25
C ILE A 35 -20.72 -4.27 15.85
N PHE A 36 -19.75 -3.99 16.74
CA PHE A 36 -18.77 -2.93 16.54
C PHE A 36 -17.56 -3.35 15.70
N HIS A 37 -17.38 -4.65 15.42
CA HIS A 37 -16.29 -5.16 14.58
C HIS A 37 -16.66 -5.21 13.08
N GLN A 38 -17.95 -5.11 12.74
CA GLN A 38 -18.43 -4.93 11.36
C GLN A 38 -19.34 -3.69 11.23
N PRO A 39 -18.87 -2.50 11.61
CA PRO A 39 -19.67 -1.30 11.53
C PRO A 39 -19.84 -0.82 10.09
N SER A 40 -20.82 0.05 9.85
CA SER A 40 -20.88 0.79 8.59
C SER A 40 -19.66 1.70 8.44
N PRO A 41 -19.14 1.92 7.21
CA PRO A 41 -17.98 2.79 7.00
C PRO A 41 -18.19 4.21 7.52
N HIS A 42 -19.41 4.71 7.39
CA HIS A 42 -19.82 6.02 7.89
C HIS A 42 -19.72 6.13 9.41
N TYR A 43 -20.25 5.13 10.13
CA TYR A 43 -20.16 5.10 11.58
C TYR A 43 -18.70 5.02 12.05
N ALA A 44 -17.92 4.11 11.47
CA ALA A 44 -16.51 3.94 11.83
C ALA A 44 -15.72 5.23 11.59
N ALA A 45 -15.98 5.91 10.47
CA ALA A 45 -15.33 7.17 10.14
C ALA A 45 -15.66 8.28 11.16
N ILE A 46 -16.93 8.44 11.53
CA ILE A 46 -17.33 9.42 12.56
C ILE A 46 -16.65 9.08 13.88
N TYR A 47 -16.77 7.83 14.34
CA TYR A 47 -16.17 7.40 15.61
C TYR A 47 -14.67 7.69 15.66
N LEU A 48 -13.92 7.35 14.62
CA LEU A 48 -12.47 7.58 14.56
C LEU A 48 -12.11 9.07 14.47
N LEU A 49 -12.92 9.89 13.79
CA LEU A 49 -12.74 11.34 13.73
C LEU A 49 -12.99 12.00 15.09
N GLU A 50 -14.04 11.58 15.81
CA GLU A 50 -14.34 12.11 17.14
C GLU A 50 -13.31 11.64 18.18
N LEU A 51 -12.92 10.36 18.14
CA LEU A 51 -11.90 9.78 19.03
C LEU A 51 -10.54 10.50 18.91
N TYR A 52 -10.20 10.98 17.72
CA TYR A 52 -8.95 11.69 17.45
C TYR A 52 -9.14 13.19 17.17
N SER A 53 -10.27 13.78 17.58
CA SER A 53 -10.60 15.20 17.36
C SER A 53 -9.59 16.17 17.98
N ALA A 54 -8.91 15.77 19.06
CA ALA A 54 -7.84 16.55 19.70
C ALA A 54 -6.54 16.63 18.88
N TYR A 55 -6.39 15.81 17.83
CA TYR A 55 -5.19 15.74 17.02
C TYR A 55 -5.31 16.55 15.74
N GLY A 56 -4.16 16.95 15.19
CA GLY A 56 -4.09 17.67 13.93
C GLY A 56 -4.35 16.80 12.68
N PRO A 57 -4.55 17.44 11.52
CA PRO A 57 -4.83 16.79 10.23
C PRO A 57 -3.74 15.80 9.75
N ASN A 58 -2.53 15.90 10.31
CA ASN A 58 -1.41 15.02 9.99
C ASN A 58 -1.45 13.70 10.79
N GLU A 59 -2.15 13.66 11.93
CA GLU A 59 -2.11 12.53 12.86
C GLU A 59 -3.41 11.72 12.89
N ILE A 60 -4.55 12.38 12.64
CA ILE A 60 -5.88 11.74 12.72
C ILE A 60 -5.91 10.45 11.90
N LEU A 61 -5.51 10.52 10.64
CA LEU A 61 -5.56 9.37 9.74
C LEU A 61 -4.54 8.30 10.14
N THR A 62 -3.29 8.67 10.45
CA THR A 62 -2.25 7.73 10.90
C THR A 62 -2.64 7.00 12.19
N ARG A 63 -3.40 7.65 13.09
CA ARG A 63 -3.95 7.01 14.30
C ARG A 63 -5.15 6.13 13.99
N ALA A 64 -6.08 6.60 13.15
CA ALA A 64 -7.24 5.84 12.70
C ALA A 64 -6.85 4.50 12.06
N LEU A 65 -5.82 4.50 11.20
CA LEU A 65 -5.34 3.30 10.50
C LEU A 65 -4.73 2.23 11.43
N ARG A 66 -4.48 2.55 12.71
CA ARG A 66 -4.06 1.55 13.71
C ARG A 66 -5.19 0.60 14.11
N HIS A 67 -6.44 0.98 13.85
CA HIS A 67 -7.62 0.21 14.21
C HIS A 67 -8.00 -0.83 13.15
N PRO A 68 -8.43 -2.04 13.55
CA PRO A 68 -8.96 -3.07 12.66
C PRO A 68 -10.10 -2.63 11.75
N ILE A 69 -10.98 -1.78 12.29
CA ILE A 69 -12.15 -1.24 11.60
C ILE A 69 -11.80 -0.25 10.48
N CYS A 70 -10.57 0.27 10.43
CA CYS A 70 -10.17 1.23 9.40
C CYS A 70 -9.77 0.50 8.11
N THR A 71 -10.75 0.31 7.21
CA THR A 71 -10.58 -0.24 5.86
C THR A 71 -10.41 0.88 4.81
N VAL A 72 -10.31 0.53 3.52
CA VAL A 72 -10.28 1.51 2.42
C VAL A 72 -11.54 2.38 2.43
N GLU A 73 -12.70 1.75 2.54
CA GLU A 73 -14.00 2.44 2.57
C GLU A 73 -14.11 3.40 3.75
N VAL A 74 -13.67 2.98 4.95
CA VAL A 74 -13.65 3.86 6.13
C VAL A 74 -12.69 5.02 5.92
N THR A 75 -11.53 4.78 5.32
CA THR A 75 -10.53 5.83 5.05
C THR A 75 -11.06 6.86 4.04
N GLU A 76 -11.76 6.40 3.01
CA GLU A 76 -12.43 7.28 2.05
C GLU A 76 -13.52 8.12 2.72
N GLU A 77 -14.31 7.52 3.61
CA GLU A 77 -15.37 8.21 4.32
C GLU A 77 -14.83 9.22 5.34
N ILE A 78 -13.74 8.88 6.05
CA ILE A 78 -12.98 9.83 6.89
C ILE A 78 -12.56 11.04 6.07
N ARG A 79 -11.98 10.82 4.88
CA ARG A 79 -11.58 11.90 3.96
C ARG A 79 -12.77 12.75 3.54
N LYS A 80 -13.88 12.13 3.11
CA LYS A 80 -15.11 12.84 2.70
C LYS A 80 -15.71 13.67 3.82
N ILE A 81 -15.75 13.16 5.05
CA ILE A 81 -16.28 13.91 6.21
C ILE A 81 -15.34 15.08 6.53
N TRP A 82 -14.02 14.87 6.53
CA TRP A 82 -13.04 15.93 6.75
C TRP A 82 -13.13 17.04 5.71
N ASP A 83 -13.21 16.67 4.44
CA ASP A 83 -13.34 17.60 3.33
C ASP A 83 -14.64 18.41 3.41
N ARG A 84 -15.76 17.79 3.82
CA ARG A 84 -17.00 18.51 4.13
C ARG A 84 -16.82 19.50 5.29
N ARG A 85 -16.15 19.11 6.38
CA ARG A 85 -15.90 20.00 7.55
C ARG A 85 -15.09 21.24 7.20
N ARG A 86 -14.18 21.14 6.23
CA ARG A 86 -13.33 22.26 5.76
C ARG A 86 -13.90 23.00 4.54
N GLY A 87 -15.12 22.68 4.10
CA GLY A 87 -15.76 23.34 2.95
C GLY A 87 -15.17 22.98 1.58
N TYR A 88 -14.43 21.88 1.48
CA TYR A 88 -13.91 21.42 0.19
C TYR A 88 -15.02 20.79 -0.66
N VAL A 89 -15.15 21.26 -1.89
CA VAL A 89 -16.06 20.71 -2.90
C VAL A 89 -15.21 19.96 -3.93
N GLU A 90 -15.42 18.65 -4.05
CA GLU A 90 -14.69 17.83 -5.01
C GLU A 90 -15.03 18.30 -6.44
N PRO A 91 -14.03 18.61 -7.29
CA PRO A 91 -14.29 19.01 -8.67
C PRO A 91 -15.03 17.88 -9.40
N LEU A 92 -16.23 18.17 -9.90
CA LEU A 92 -16.97 17.24 -10.75
C LEU A 92 -16.06 16.76 -11.89
N ARG A 93 -15.78 15.45 -11.94
CA ARG A 93 -15.03 14.85 -13.05
C ARG A 93 -15.74 15.23 -14.35
N LYS A 94 -15.00 15.81 -15.29
CA LYS A 94 -15.48 16.28 -16.61
C LYS A 94 -16.16 15.20 -17.49
N GLU A 95 -16.21 13.95 -17.05
CA GLU A 95 -16.76 12.83 -17.84
C GLU A 95 -18.29 12.77 -17.82
N GLU A 96 -18.98 13.40 -16.86
CA GLU A 96 -20.45 13.29 -16.73
C GLU A 96 -21.25 14.31 -17.55
N LEU A 97 -20.61 15.31 -18.17
CA LEU A 97 -21.31 16.29 -19.02
C LEU A 97 -21.62 15.78 -20.45
N SER A 98 -21.18 14.57 -20.82
CA SER A 98 -21.38 14.03 -22.17
C SER A 98 -22.51 13.00 -22.31
N LYS A 99 -23.21 12.66 -21.22
CA LYS A 99 -24.35 11.72 -21.26
C LYS A 99 -25.62 12.35 -20.71
N SER A 100 -26.17 13.31 -21.45
CA SER A 100 -27.59 13.65 -21.30
C SER A 100 -28.42 12.72 -22.20
N PRO A 101 -29.45 12.02 -21.70
CA PRO A 101 -30.31 11.17 -22.51
C PRO A 101 -31.20 12.04 -23.38
N ASN A 102 -31.11 11.80 -24.69
CA ASN A 102 -31.96 12.37 -25.71
C ASN A 102 -33.42 11.91 -25.47
N THR A 103 -34.25 12.73 -24.81
CA THR A 103 -35.68 12.45 -24.65
C THR A 103 -36.36 12.60 -26.01
N LYS A 104 -36.64 11.45 -26.63
CA LYS A 104 -37.54 11.28 -27.78
C LYS A 104 -38.89 11.96 -27.48
N ARG A 105 -39.16 13.10 -28.11
CA ARG A 105 -40.53 13.60 -28.29
C ARG A 105 -41.17 12.84 -29.45
N ARG A 106 -42.20 12.06 -29.13
CA ARG A 106 -43.23 11.63 -30.07
C ARG A 106 -44.10 12.84 -30.36
N ASP A 107 -44.19 13.27 -31.62
CA ASP A 107 -45.26 14.15 -32.07
C ASP A 107 -46.11 13.41 -33.11
N SER A 108 -47.38 13.25 -32.78
CA SER A 108 -48.46 12.81 -33.64
C SER A 108 -49.46 13.96 -33.78
N THR A 109 -49.54 14.49 -35.00
CA THR A 109 -50.74 14.97 -35.74
C THR A 109 -51.75 15.95 -35.10
N GLY A 110 -52.04 17.04 -35.84
CA GLY A 110 -53.30 17.82 -35.81
C GLY A 110 -53.08 19.33 -35.65
N SER A 111 -52.94 20.13 -36.71
CA SER A 111 -54.01 20.79 -37.50
C SER A 111 -54.60 22.09 -36.88
N VAL A 112 -54.18 23.23 -37.46
CA VAL A 112 -54.94 24.44 -37.88
C VAL A 112 -55.59 25.34 -36.80
N ILE A 113 -55.18 26.63 -36.73
CA ILE A 113 -55.91 27.89 -37.08
C ILE A 113 -55.06 29.14 -36.70
N LYS A 114 -54.70 29.92 -37.74
CA LYS A 114 -54.59 31.39 -37.95
C LYS A 114 -54.41 32.46 -36.83
N ARG A 115 -53.62 33.50 -37.25
CA ARG A 115 -53.67 34.97 -36.97
C ARG A 115 -53.11 35.44 -35.60
N ASP A 116 -52.50 36.60 -35.42
CA ASP A 116 -52.09 37.76 -36.24
C ASP A 116 -51.08 38.60 -35.43
N GLN A 117 -50.34 39.48 -36.13
CA GLN A 117 -49.80 40.78 -35.71
C GLN A 117 -48.75 40.94 -34.56
N ARG A 118 -47.56 41.36 -35.02
CA ARG A 118 -46.75 42.53 -34.59
C ARG A 118 -46.90 43.01 -33.14
N HIS A 119 -45.80 43.00 -32.38
CA HIS A 119 -45.27 44.18 -31.67
C HIS A 119 -43.83 43.92 -31.20
N ARG A 120 -42.88 44.75 -31.67
CA ARG A 120 -41.58 44.97 -31.01
C ARG A 120 -41.85 45.61 -29.64
N PRO A 121 -41.10 45.24 -28.59
CA PRO A 121 -40.25 46.28 -28.02
C PRO A 121 -38.87 45.83 -27.50
N ARG A 122 -37.94 46.77 -27.66
CA ARG A 122 -36.85 47.16 -26.75
C ARG A 122 -35.88 46.08 -26.26
N SER A 123 -34.68 46.18 -26.85
CA SER A 123 -33.38 45.85 -26.30
C SER A 123 -33.28 46.11 -24.80
N ARG A 124 -33.41 45.04 -24.00
CA ARG A 124 -32.88 44.98 -22.64
C ARG A 124 -31.39 44.65 -22.73
N SER A 125 -30.59 45.60 -22.30
CA SER A 125 -29.18 45.48 -21.97
C SER A 125 -28.92 44.17 -21.22
N ARG A 126 -28.21 43.24 -21.88
CA ARG A 126 -27.61 42.07 -21.23
C ARG A 126 -26.49 42.57 -20.32
N SER A 127 -26.76 42.62 -19.03
CA SER A 127 -25.72 42.72 -18.01
C SER A 127 -24.71 41.58 -18.22
N PRO A 128 -23.40 41.81 -18.03
CA PRO A 128 -22.43 40.74 -18.07
C PRO A 128 -22.78 39.74 -16.97
N SER A 129 -23.03 38.49 -17.35
CA SER A 129 -23.12 37.37 -16.42
C SER A 129 -21.88 37.38 -15.52
N PRO A 130 -22.03 37.30 -14.19
CA PRO A 130 -20.88 37.23 -13.30
C PRO A 130 -20.08 35.99 -13.67
N SER A 131 -18.79 36.19 -13.98
CA SER A 131 -17.82 35.11 -14.09
C SER A 131 -17.95 34.21 -12.86
N PRO A 132 -17.96 32.87 -13.02
CA PRO A 132 -18.09 31.96 -11.89
C PRO A 132 -16.98 32.27 -10.89
N THR A 133 -17.39 32.74 -9.70
CA THR A 133 -16.50 32.93 -8.57
C THR A 133 -15.76 31.62 -8.31
N PRO A 134 -14.43 31.63 -8.13
CA PRO A 134 -13.69 30.43 -7.76
C PRO A 134 -14.31 29.84 -6.48
N PRO A 135 -14.42 28.51 -6.37
CA PRO A 135 -14.97 27.87 -5.18
C PRO A 135 -14.20 28.36 -3.94
N PRO A 136 -14.90 28.54 -2.80
CA PRO A 136 -14.27 29.03 -1.58
C PRO A 136 -13.07 28.14 -1.22
N GLU A 137 -11.94 28.76 -0.90
CA GLU A 137 -10.76 28.03 -0.45
C GLU A 137 -11.06 27.32 0.88
N PRO A 138 -10.61 26.06 1.04
CA PRO A 138 -10.94 25.27 2.21
C PRO A 138 -10.31 25.86 3.49
N THR A 139 -11.09 25.94 4.57
CA THR A 139 -10.74 26.65 5.82
C THR A 139 -9.62 25.97 6.64
N ALA A 140 -9.41 24.67 6.43
CA ALA A 140 -8.40 23.86 7.12
C ALA A 140 -7.55 23.10 6.09
N PRO A 141 -6.37 22.56 6.42
CA PRO A 141 -5.58 21.74 5.49
C PRO A 141 -6.18 20.34 5.30
N ALA A 142 -5.78 19.67 4.22
CA ALA A 142 -6.20 18.30 3.91
C ALA A 142 -5.60 17.31 4.92
N LEU A 143 -6.26 16.17 5.10
CA LEU A 143 -5.67 15.06 5.85
C LEU A 143 -4.38 14.60 5.20
N ARG A 144 -3.39 14.25 6.02
CA ARG A 144 -2.14 13.64 5.58
C ARG A 144 -1.94 12.29 6.26
N CYS A 145 -1.14 11.44 5.64
CA CYS A 145 -0.69 10.19 6.23
C CYS A 145 0.81 10.04 5.95
N SER A 146 1.64 10.38 6.93
CA SER A 146 3.11 10.31 6.77
C SER A 146 3.67 8.91 7.03
N GLU A 147 2.99 8.11 7.85
CA GLU A 147 3.48 6.80 8.30
C GLU A 147 2.49 5.67 8.02
N LEU A 148 3.04 4.50 7.68
CA LEU A 148 2.32 3.25 7.51
C LEU A 148 2.24 2.50 8.85
N PRO A 149 1.03 2.19 9.36
CA PRO A 149 0.91 1.48 10.63
C PRO A 149 1.33 0.02 10.51
N ARG A 150 2.03 -0.46 11.54
CA ARG A 150 2.58 -1.83 11.61
C ARG A 150 1.56 -2.94 11.40
N ARG A 151 0.29 -2.70 11.76
CA ARG A 151 -0.83 -3.63 11.62
C ARG A 151 -0.95 -4.16 10.19
N LEU A 152 -0.74 -3.31 9.18
CA LEU A 152 -0.90 -3.67 7.76
C LEU A 152 0.10 -4.74 7.29
N PHE A 153 1.12 -5.05 8.10
CA PHE A 153 2.18 -6.01 7.80
C PHE A 153 2.24 -7.15 8.82
N ARG A 154 1.20 -7.32 9.64
CA ARG A 154 1.13 -8.41 10.64
C ARG A 154 0.48 -9.67 10.10
N ASP A 155 -0.46 -9.54 9.17
CA ASP A 155 -1.22 -10.67 8.65
C ASP A 155 -0.32 -11.68 7.93
N PRO A 156 -0.62 -12.99 8.05
CA PRO A 156 0.16 -14.01 7.38
C PRO A 156 0.07 -13.81 5.86
N PHE A 157 1.21 -13.95 5.20
CA PHE A 157 1.27 -13.81 3.74
C PHE A 157 0.47 -14.93 3.06
N ASN A 158 -0.36 -14.53 2.09
CA ASN A 158 -1.04 -15.43 1.18
C ASN A 158 -0.57 -15.13 -0.26
N PRO A 159 0.16 -16.05 -0.93
CA PRO A 159 0.71 -15.82 -2.25
C PRO A 159 -0.35 -15.67 -3.35
N SER A 160 -1.60 -16.04 -3.08
CA SER A 160 -2.72 -15.87 -4.01
C SER A 160 -3.36 -14.49 -3.92
N GLN A 161 -2.97 -13.66 -2.94
CA GLN A 161 -3.53 -12.33 -2.74
C GLN A 161 -2.56 -11.25 -3.20
N PRO A 162 -3.06 -10.22 -3.92
CA PRO A 162 -2.25 -9.07 -4.28
C PRO A 162 -1.85 -8.26 -3.03
N VAL A 163 -0.99 -7.25 -3.22
CA VAL A 163 -0.66 -6.27 -2.19
C VAL A 163 -1.94 -5.70 -1.56
N HIS A 164 -1.96 -5.64 -0.23
CA HIS A 164 -3.13 -5.26 0.57
C HIS A 164 -3.78 -3.96 0.03
N PRO A 165 -5.09 -3.94 -0.28
CA PRO A 165 -5.74 -2.79 -0.94
C PRO A 165 -5.60 -1.46 -0.19
N LEU A 166 -5.57 -1.51 1.15
CA LEU A 166 -5.32 -0.29 1.94
C LEU A 166 -3.90 0.25 1.75
N ILE A 167 -2.89 -0.60 1.57
CA ILE A 167 -1.52 -0.14 1.29
C ILE A 167 -1.48 0.58 -0.05
N THR A 168 -2.03 -0.03 -1.10
CA THR A 168 -2.07 0.56 -2.45
C THR A 168 -2.85 1.88 -2.47
N TYR A 169 -3.98 1.93 -1.77
CA TYR A 169 -4.76 3.16 -1.60
C TYR A 169 -3.97 4.28 -0.90
N LEU A 170 -3.28 3.96 0.20
CA LEU A 170 -2.51 4.95 0.96
C LEU A 170 -1.38 5.55 0.12
N PHE A 171 -0.62 4.72 -0.61
CA PHE A 171 0.42 5.21 -1.53
C PHE A 171 -0.16 6.05 -2.67
N SER A 172 -1.31 5.68 -3.22
CA SER A 172 -1.96 6.45 -4.28
C SER A 172 -2.46 7.84 -3.82
N LYS A 173 -2.92 7.96 -2.56
CA LYS A 173 -3.59 9.18 -2.08
C LYS A 173 -2.76 10.08 -1.19
N TYR A 174 -1.86 9.51 -0.40
CA TYR A 174 -1.16 10.25 0.67
C TYR A 174 0.37 10.18 0.57
N ASP A 175 0.91 9.30 -0.28
CA ASP A 175 2.36 9.08 -0.44
C ASP A 175 3.09 8.93 0.91
N PRO A 176 2.69 7.95 1.75
CA PRO A 176 3.30 7.75 3.06
C PRO A 176 4.73 7.24 2.90
N SER A 177 5.56 7.44 3.93
CA SER A 177 6.94 6.94 3.89
C SER A 177 6.99 5.41 3.79
N PRO A 178 7.60 4.84 2.74
CA PRO A 178 7.81 3.39 2.65
C PRO A 178 8.78 2.88 3.72
N ASN A 179 9.57 3.79 4.29
CA ASN A 179 10.58 3.56 5.32
C ASN A 179 10.04 3.74 6.74
N SER A 180 8.71 3.75 6.89
CA SER A 180 8.01 3.87 8.18
C SER A 180 8.60 2.97 9.25
N HIS A 181 8.71 3.50 10.48
CA HIS A 181 9.28 2.79 11.62
C HIS A 181 10.68 2.18 11.37
N LYS A 182 11.57 2.92 10.67
CA LYS A 182 12.94 2.50 10.36
C LYS A 182 12.99 1.25 9.47
N GLY A 183 12.19 1.23 8.40
CA GLY A 183 12.19 0.15 7.39
C GLY A 183 11.34 -1.07 7.76
N TYR A 184 10.47 -0.97 8.78
CA TYR A 184 9.63 -2.09 9.22
C TYR A 184 8.76 -2.72 8.10
N PRO A 185 8.10 -1.94 7.21
CA PRO A 185 7.35 -2.50 6.08
C PRO A 185 8.17 -3.47 5.24
N LEU A 186 9.38 -3.04 4.83
CA LEU A 186 10.28 -3.83 3.99
C LEU A 186 10.77 -5.08 4.73
N PHE A 187 11.18 -4.95 5.99
CA PHE A 187 11.65 -6.10 6.78
C PHE A 187 10.56 -7.17 6.97
N ARG A 188 9.30 -6.76 7.21
CA ARG A 188 8.19 -7.71 7.34
C ARG A 188 7.88 -8.40 6.02
N ALA A 189 7.87 -7.68 4.90
CA ALA A 189 7.65 -8.26 3.59
C ALA A 189 8.71 -9.32 3.25
N ILE A 190 9.98 -9.07 3.60
CA ILE A 190 11.08 -10.04 3.43
C ILE A 190 10.87 -11.27 4.31
N LEU A 191 10.58 -11.08 5.61
CA LEU A 191 10.37 -12.19 6.55
C LEU A 191 9.23 -13.13 6.15
N THR A 192 8.24 -12.61 5.41
CA THR A 192 7.13 -13.40 4.88
C THR A 192 7.36 -13.90 3.45
N SER A 193 8.55 -13.70 2.88
CA SER A 193 8.89 -14.01 1.48
C SER A 193 7.88 -13.44 0.47
N ASN A 194 7.32 -12.25 0.75
CA ASN A 194 6.35 -11.59 -0.10
C ASN A 194 7.09 -10.71 -1.13
N TYR A 195 7.53 -11.32 -2.23
CA TYR A 195 8.28 -10.63 -3.28
C TYR A 195 7.49 -9.49 -3.91
N GLU A 196 6.18 -9.65 -4.13
CA GLU A 196 5.35 -8.60 -4.73
C GLU A 196 5.29 -7.35 -3.87
N LEU A 197 5.13 -7.54 -2.55
CA LEU A 197 5.14 -6.42 -1.61
C LEU A 197 6.53 -5.79 -1.51
N VAL A 198 7.61 -6.57 -1.57
CA VAL A 198 8.98 -6.02 -1.60
C VAL A 198 9.19 -5.18 -2.85
N SER A 199 8.86 -5.70 -4.04
CA SER A 199 8.93 -4.95 -5.31
C SER A 199 8.10 -3.68 -5.25
N PHE A 200 6.87 -3.75 -4.73
CA PHE A 200 5.99 -2.60 -4.56
C PHE A 200 6.60 -1.54 -3.64
N LEU A 201 7.14 -1.94 -2.48
CA LEU A 201 7.77 -1.01 -1.53
C LEU A 201 9.03 -0.38 -2.11
N LEU A 202 9.89 -1.15 -2.80
CA LEU A 202 11.10 -0.64 -3.46
C LEU A 202 10.76 0.36 -4.56
N LEU A 203 9.73 0.07 -5.37
CA LEU A 203 9.22 0.98 -6.40
C LEU A 203 8.77 2.32 -5.80
N HIS A 204 8.18 2.29 -4.60
CA HIS A 204 7.77 3.48 -3.86
C HIS A 204 8.89 4.13 -3.03
N GLY A 205 10.15 3.70 -3.18
CA GLY A 205 11.32 4.33 -2.54
C GLY A 205 11.71 3.74 -1.19
N ALA A 206 11.32 2.49 -0.89
CA ALA A 206 11.86 1.78 0.27
C ALA A 206 13.38 1.63 0.13
N ASP A 207 14.11 1.94 1.20
CA ASP A 207 15.56 1.90 1.22
C ASP A 207 16.06 0.63 1.93
N PRO A 208 16.65 -0.32 1.18
CA PRO A 208 17.20 -1.55 1.75
C PRO A 208 18.45 -1.34 2.62
N SER A 209 19.09 -0.16 2.56
CA SER A 209 20.31 0.15 3.33
C SER A 209 20.02 0.52 4.79
N ILE A 210 18.76 0.74 5.15
CA ILE A 210 18.33 1.12 6.51
C ILE A 210 18.83 0.11 7.55
N ARG A 211 19.36 0.65 8.67
CA ARG A 211 19.93 -0.11 9.79
C ARG A 211 21.06 -1.04 9.33
N ASP A 212 22.05 -0.49 8.63
CA ASP A 212 23.24 -1.22 8.17
C ASP A 212 22.90 -2.40 7.24
N CYS A 213 22.03 -2.15 6.25
CA CYS A 213 21.55 -3.16 5.31
C CYS A 213 20.85 -4.36 5.99
N PHE A 214 20.10 -4.10 7.08
CA PHE A 214 19.42 -5.16 7.83
C PHE A 214 18.45 -5.99 6.97
N ALA A 215 17.85 -5.38 5.93
CA ALA A 215 17.02 -6.09 4.96
C ALA A 215 17.79 -7.22 4.27
N LEU A 216 19.02 -6.95 3.82
CA LEU A 216 19.87 -7.92 3.15
C LEU A 216 20.33 -9.01 4.12
N ASP A 217 20.65 -8.61 5.35
CA ASP A 217 20.98 -9.51 6.45
C ASP A 217 19.89 -10.56 6.72
N ILE A 218 18.60 -10.17 6.66
CA ILE A 218 17.47 -11.10 6.78
C ILE A 218 17.43 -12.04 5.57
N ALA A 219 17.49 -11.50 4.35
CA ALA A 219 17.40 -12.28 3.12
C ALA A 219 18.52 -13.34 3.00
N ILE A 220 19.75 -12.97 3.37
CA ILE A 220 20.91 -13.89 3.45
C ILE A 220 20.65 -14.99 4.48
N SER A 221 20.10 -14.63 5.64
CA SER A 221 19.80 -15.60 6.70
C SER A 221 18.70 -16.58 6.31
N MET A 222 17.74 -16.16 5.48
CA MET A 222 16.71 -17.01 4.88
C MET A 222 17.25 -17.84 3.70
N LYS A 223 18.49 -17.59 3.26
CA LYS A 223 19.14 -18.21 2.08
C LYS A 223 18.36 -17.98 0.77
N ASP A 224 17.66 -16.86 0.69
CA ASP A 224 16.82 -16.52 -0.45
C ASP A 224 17.62 -15.66 -1.46
N LEU A 225 18.21 -16.32 -2.47
CA LEU A 225 18.97 -15.63 -3.51
C LEU A 225 18.10 -14.62 -4.26
N ARG A 226 16.85 -15.00 -4.60
CA ARG A 226 15.94 -14.15 -5.37
C ARG A 226 15.62 -12.86 -4.61
N MET A 227 15.41 -12.95 -3.30
CA MET A 227 15.20 -11.79 -2.45
C MET A 227 16.46 -10.91 -2.35
N VAL A 228 17.65 -11.51 -2.24
CA VAL A 228 18.91 -10.77 -2.25
C VAL A 228 19.10 -10.01 -3.56
N GLN A 229 18.86 -10.66 -4.70
CA GLN A 229 18.91 -10.02 -6.02
C GLN A 229 17.93 -8.85 -6.11
N LEU A 230 16.69 -9.04 -5.65
CA LEU A 230 15.66 -8.00 -5.66
C LEU A 230 16.03 -6.76 -4.83
N LEU A 231 16.74 -6.94 -3.71
CA LEU A 231 17.18 -5.85 -2.84
C LEU A 231 18.42 -5.12 -3.36
N VAL A 232 19.30 -5.83 -4.08
CA VAL A 232 20.57 -5.28 -4.59
C VAL A 232 20.38 -4.63 -5.96
N GLU A 233 19.66 -5.30 -6.86
CA GLU A 233 19.54 -4.88 -8.25
C GLU A 233 18.52 -3.76 -8.42
N ARG A 234 18.79 -2.83 -9.34
CA ARG A 234 17.81 -1.85 -9.80
C ARG A 234 17.02 -2.42 -10.95
N ASP A 235 15.71 -2.53 -10.78
CA ASP A 235 14.81 -2.78 -11.90
C ASP A 235 14.75 -1.55 -12.82
N PRO A 236 14.71 -1.73 -14.15
CA PRO A 236 14.59 -0.60 -15.10
C PRO A 236 13.24 0.13 -14.99
N SER A 237 12.25 -0.42 -14.29
CA SER A 237 10.99 0.26 -13.96
C SER A 237 11.12 1.25 -12.80
N ASP A 238 12.24 1.22 -12.06
CA ASP A 238 12.51 2.07 -10.89
C ASP A 238 13.03 3.46 -11.27
N SER A 239 13.35 3.69 -12.55
CA SER A 239 13.84 4.97 -13.03
C SER A 239 12.71 6.00 -13.13
N GLY A 240 12.41 6.65 -12.01
CA GLY A 240 11.90 8.02 -11.97
C GLY A 240 10.45 8.24 -12.38
N SER A 241 9.49 7.79 -11.57
CA SER A 241 8.11 8.27 -11.63
C SER A 241 7.50 8.38 -10.22
N GLY A 242 7.84 9.45 -9.50
CA GLY A 242 6.90 9.97 -8.51
C GLY A 242 5.58 10.36 -9.21
N PRO A 243 4.42 10.30 -8.55
CA PRO A 243 3.11 10.41 -9.20
C PRO A 243 2.74 11.81 -9.75
N ASN A 244 3.70 12.74 -9.91
CA ASN A 244 3.47 14.13 -10.33
C ASN A 244 4.22 14.57 -11.60
N SER A 245 4.60 13.66 -12.49
CA SER A 245 5.02 14.04 -13.85
C SER A 245 3.90 13.75 -14.86
N SER A 246 3.27 14.83 -15.34
CA SER A 246 2.31 14.82 -16.46
C SER A 246 2.86 14.04 -17.68
N PRO A 247 2.00 13.38 -18.48
CA PRO A 247 2.44 12.52 -19.56
C PRO A 247 3.01 13.34 -20.72
N ALA A 248 4.33 13.34 -20.87
CA ALA A 248 5.00 13.85 -22.06
C ALA A 248 5.22 12.71 -23.06
N LYS A 249 4.34 12.70 -24.08
CA LYS A 249 4.50 12.23 -25.47
C LYS A 249 5.34 10.96 -25.74
N GLU A 250 4.64 9.98 -26.31
CA GLU A 250 5.19 8.86 -27.08
C GLU A 250 6.23 9.32 -28.11
N GLY A 251 7.41 8.70 -28.05
CA GLY A 251 8.49 8.85 -29.00
C GLY A 251 9.49 7.72 -28.83
N VAL A 252 9.34 6.68 -29.65
CA VAL A 252 10.19 5.48 -29.74
C VAL A 252 11.68 5.85 -29.90
N LYS A 253 12.55 5.37 -29.00
CA LYS A 253 13.94 4.99 -29.32
C LYS A 253 14.39 3.80 -28.45
N LYS A 254 14.65 2.66 -29.11
CA LYS A 254 15.43 1.53 -28.55
C LYS A 254 16.85 2.01 -28.26
N GLY A 255 17.09 2.50 -27.06
CA GLY A 255 18.41 2.91 -26.56
C GLY A 255 19.00 1.86 -25.63
N LYS A 256 20.31 1.63 -25.75
CA LYS A 256 21.13 0.69 -24.96
C LYS A 256 20.73 0.68 -23.48
N LYS A 257 20.52 -0.52 -22.90
CA LYS A 257 20.40 -0.72 -21.45
C LYS A 257 21.69 -0.24 -20.78
N VAL A 258 21.73 1.04 -20.40
CA VAL A 258 22.71 1.56 -19.44
C VAL A 258 22.41 0.80 -18.15
N LYS A 259 23.36 -0.03 -17.70
CA LYS A 259 23.21 -0.76 -16.43
C LYS A 259 23.13 0.30 -15.32
N LEU A 260 21.93 0.53 -14.81
CA LEU A 260 21.73 1.30 -13.58
C LEU A 260 22.56 0.61 -12.49
N GLY A 261 23.37 1.38 -11.77
CA GLY A 261 24.15 0.83 -10.66
C GLY A 261 23.24 0.20 -9.60
N ASP A 262 23.80 -0.69 -8.79
CA ASP A 262 23.06 -1.38 -7.72
C ASP A 262 22.46 -0.39 -6.71
N ARG A 263 21.38 -0.81 -6.04
CA ARG A 263 20.73 -0.06 -4.94
C ARG A 263 21.58 -0.09 -3.67
N VAL A 264 22.30 -1.18 -3.45
CA VAL A 264 23.09 -1.43 -2.24
C VAL A 264 24.51 -1.80 -2.63
N GLU A 265 25.48 -1.17 -1.98
CA GLU A 265 26.88 -1.56 -2.09
C GLU A 265 27.15 -2.82 -1.27
N ILE A 266 27.67 -3.86 -1.93
CA ILE A 266 27.94 -5.13 -1.26
C ILE A 266 29.32 -5.09 -0.59
N GLY A 267 29.33 -5.04 0.74
CA GLY A 267 30.55 -5.13 1.56
C GLY A 267 30.95 -6.56 1.94
N THR A 268 32.20 -6.71 2.39
CA THR A 268 32.80 -7.99 2.82
C THR A 268 32.03 -8.66 3.97
N ARG A 269 31.47 -7.88 4.91
CA ARG A 269 30.61 -8.38 6.00
C ARG A 269 29.45 -9.24 5.50
N MET A 270 28.84 -8.88 4.38
CA MET A 270 27.69 -9.62 3.83
C MET A 270 28.13 -10.94 3.19
N VAL A 271 29.32 -10.98 2.60
CA VAL A 271 29.96 -12.20 2.13
C VAL A 271 30.31 -13.13 3.29
N GLU A 272 30.91 -12.61 4.36
CA GLU A 272 31.20 -13.38 5.59
C GLU A 272 29.93 -14.01 6.16
N LYS A 273 28.84 -13.24 6.25
CA LYS A 273 27.56 -13.75 6.74
C LYS A 273 26.96 -14.80 5.81
N ALA A 274 27.06 -14.65 4.49
CA ALA A 274 26.61 -15.66 3.54
C ALA A 274 27.39 -16.98 3.69
N ILE A 275 28.69 -16.89 4.01
CA ILE A 275 29.55 -18.04 4.32
C ILE A 275 29.15 -18.69 5.65
N GLU A 276 28.93 -17.89 6.70
CA GLU A 276 28.47 -18.38 8.00
C GLU A 276 27.13 -19.11 7.89
N LYS A 277 26.18 -18.56 7.11
CA LYS A 277 24.89 -19.19 6.85
C LYS A 277 24.97 -20.34 5.83
N GLY A 278 26.10 -20.50 5.13
CA GLY A 278 26.35 -21.57 4.17
C GLY A 278 25.50 -21.50 2.91
N SER A 279 25.15 -20.30 2.44
CA SER A 279 24.41 -20.11 1.19
C SER A 279 25.36 -19.96 0.01
N GLN A 280 25.72 -21.07 -0.63
CA GLN A 280 26.68 -21.09 -1.75
C GLN A 280 26.21 -20.26 -2.94
N GLU A 281 24.90 -20.24 -3.21
CA GLU A 281 24.31 -19.45 -4.30
C GLU A 281 24.52 -17.95 -4.09
N ILE A 282 24.30 -17.47 -2.86
CA ILE A 282 24.49 -16.06 -2.50
C ILE A 282 25.98 -15.70 -2.49
N ILE A 283 26.85 -16.60 -2.01
CA ILE A 283 28.31 -16.39 -2.07
C ILE A 283 28.75 -16.25 -3.52
N ASN A 284 28.32 -17.17 -4.40
CA ASN A 284 28.68 -17.14 -5.81
C ASN A 284 28.22 -15.84 -6.46
N TYR A 285 26.98 -15.42 -6.18
CA TYR A 285 26.46 -14.14 -6.64
C TYR A 285 27.33 -12.94 -6.19
N PHE A 286 27.69 -12.87 -4.90
CA PHE A 286 28.51 -11.77 -4.40
C PHE A 286 29.94 -11.78 -4.97
N VAL A 287 30.57 -12.95 -5.07
CA VAL A 287 31.98 -13.07 -5.48
C VAL A 287 32.15 -12.94 -6.99
N TYR A 288 31.33 -13.64 -7.77
CA TYR A 288 31.50 -13.72 -9.22
C TYR A 288 30.72 -12.62 -9.94
N ASP A 289 29.46 -12.39 -9.58
CA ASP A 289 28.62 -11.42 -10.29
C ASP A 289 28.89 -10.00 -9.82
N LYS A 290 29.00 -9.81 -8.49
CA LYS A 290 29.21 -8.50 -7.85
C LYS A 290 30.69 -8.19 -7.58
N LYS A 291 31.59 -9.14 -7.88
CA LYS A 291 33.05 -8.98 -7.79
C LYS A 291 33.58 -8.59 -6.40
N VAL A 292 32.87 -8.98 -5.35
CA VAL A 292 33.27 -8.70 -3.96
C VAL A 292 34.22 -9.79 -3.49
N MET A 293 35.44 -9.43 -3.14
CA MET A 293 36.43 -10.39 -2.65
C MET A 293 36.09 -10.84 -1.23
N PRO A 294 36.01 -12.17 -0.97
CA PRO A 294 35.90 -12.68 0.39
C PRO A 294 37.15 -12.33 1.19
N PRO A 295 37.03 -12.15 2.51
CA PRO A 295 38.20 -11.98 3.35
C PRO A 295 39.02 -13.28 3.40
N LEU A 296 40.34 -13.15 3.51
CA LEU A 296 41.31 -14.26 3.38
C LEU A 296 40.98 -15.46 4.27
N HIS A 297 40.51 -15.21 5.50
CA HIS A 297 40.15 -16.27 6.45
C HIS A 297 38.92 -17.08 6.00
N SER A 298 37.98 -16.49 5.26
CA SER A 298 36.78 -17.17 4.77
C SER A 298 37.08 -18.04 3.54
N ILE A 299 38.04 -17.64 2.69
CA ILE A 299 38.54 -18.43 1.55
C ILE A 299 39.05 -19.80 2.04
N MET A 300 39.73 -19.82 3.19
CA MET A 300 40.23 -21.05 3.81
C MET A 300 39.13 -21.99 4.29
N ASN A 301 37.92 -21.49 4.58
CA ASN A 301 36.80 -22.30 5.04
C ASN A 301 35.97 -22.86 3.86
N ILE A 302 35.87 -22.13 2.75
CA ILE A 302 35.21 -22.59 1.51
C ILE A 302 35.88 -23.87 0.97
N GLY A 303 37.22 -23.94 0.99
CA GLY A 303 37.95 -25.13 0.53
C GLY A 303 37.84 -26.35 1.45
N LYS A 304 37.44 -26.18 2.73
CA LYS A 304 37.30 -27.28 3.71
C LYS A 304 35.95 -27.99 3.60
N SER A 305 34.87 -27.27 3.29
CA SER A 305 33.53 -27.87 3.17
C SER A 305 33.44 -28.91 2.04
N ASP A 306 34.11 -28.67 0.91
CA ASP A 306 34.10 -29.61 -0.23
C ASP A 306 34.92 -30.88 0.01
N ARG A 307 35.97 -30.80 0.83
CA ARG A 307 36.77 -31.98 1.23
C ARG A 307 35.97 -32.92 2.14
N SER A 308 35.12 -32.38 3.02
CA SER A 308 34.31 -33.18 3.95
C SER A 308 33.19 -33.97 3.26
N LYS A 309 32.57 -33.42 2.20
CA LYS A 309 31.56 -34.14 1.40
C LYS A 309 32.17 -35.23 0.52
N SER A 310 33.41 -35.04 0.07
CA SER A 310 34.11 -36.00 -0.79
C SER A 310 34.62 -37.24 -0.03
N GLN A 311 34.84 -37.15 1.28
CA GLN A 311 35.31 -38.28 2.09
C GLN A 311 34.21 -39.27 2.53
N LYS A 312 32.91 -38.89 2.48
CA LYS A 312 31.81 -39.82 2.81
C LYS A 312 31.39 -40.76 1.64
N ARG A 313 32.06 -40.72 0.48
CA ARG A 313 31.65 -41.46 -0.74
C ARG A 313 32.59 -42.59 -1.21
N LYS A 314 33.56 -43.03 -0.43
CA LYS A 314 34.41 -44.22 -0.72
C LYS A 314 34.54 -45.01 0.58
N LYS A 315 34.10 -46.27 0.75
CA LYS A 315 34.09 -47.53 -0.04
C LYS A 315 33.28 -48.59 0.80
N PRO A 316 33.14 -49.87 0.40
CA PRO A 316 32.90 -50.48 -0.91
C PRO A 316 31.74 -51.52 -0.89
N SER A 317 31.48 -52.11 -2.04
CA SER A 317 30.53 -53.20 -2.28
C SER A 317 31.11 -54.61 -2.06
N ARG A 318 30.19 -55.53 -1.68
CA ARG A 318 30.06 -56.95 -2.08
C ARG A 318 30.69 -58.05 -1.19
N SER A 319 29.84 -58.94 -0.66
CA SER A 319 29.88 -60.39 -0.95
C SER A 319 28.55 -61.07 -0.58
N SER A 320 28.15 -61.99 -1.45
CA SER A 320 26.94 -62.83 -1.46
C SER A 320 26.96 -63.99 -0.45
N LEU A 321 25.77 -64.31 0.10
CA LEU A 321 25.13 -65.64 0.39
C LEU A 321 26.01 -66.90 0.56
N PRO A 322 25.65 -67.86 1.45
CA PRO A 322 24.44 -68.69 1.21
C PRO A 322 23.64 -69.23 2.41
N THR A 323 22.44 -69.66 2.04
CA THR A 323 21.43 -70.57 2.64
C THR A 323 21.80 -71.49 3.80
N LYS A 324 20.88 -71.56 4.77
CA LYS A 324 20.36 -72.70 5.60
C LYS A 324 19.71 -72.10 6.86
N ALA A 325 18.58 -72.52 7.42
CA ALA A 325 17.69 -73.66 7.21
C ALA A 325 16.26 -73.22 7.57
#